data_AF-I3W1X2-F1
#
_entry.id   AF-I3W1X2-F1
#
_cell.length_a   1.000
_cell.length_b   1.000
_cell.length_c   1.000
_cell.angle_alpha   90.00
_cell.angle_beta   90.00
_cell.angle_gamma   90.00
#
_symmetry.space_group_name_H-M   'P 1'
#
loop_
_entity.id
_entity.type
_entity.pdbx_description
1 polymer ?
#
loop_
_entity_poly.entity_id
_entity_poly.type
_entity_poly.pdbx_seq_one_letter_code
_entity_poly.pdbx_strand_id
1 'polypeptide(L)'
;MRAGPIGLTVEELDFKHFLAKNGYPGIPVKAWIRFPNCAELVHGEVFAWTAKAAEVTWKDGPVTYRTWVWSSAVTRREEMMNRNLGERTDRDSNSK
;
A
#
# COMPACT_ATOMS: atom_id res chain seq x y z
N MET A 1 16.82 -19.44 3.40
CA MET A 1 15.47 -19.04 3.85
C MET A 1 15.45 -17.52 3.95
N ARG A 2 14.56 -16.83 3.23
CA ARG A 2 14.34 -15.38 3.42
C ARG A 2 13.64 -15.17 4.77
N ALA A 3 14.04 -14.17 5.53
CA ALA A 3 13.35 -13.81 6.76
C ALA A 3 11.92 -13.33 6.44
N GLY A 4 10.98 -13.59 7.35
CA GLY A 4 9.59 -13.13 7.19
C GLY A 4 9.47 -11.60 7.20
N PRO A 5 8.42 -11.06 6.59
CA PRO A 5 8.14 -9.63 6.66
C PRO A 5 7.83 -9.21 8.10
N ILE A 6 8.25 -7.99 8.47
CA ILE A 6 7.92 -7.35 9.73
C ILE A 6 6.64 -6.54 9.50
N GLY A 7 5.52 -7.08 10.00
CA GLY A 7 4.22 -6.41 9.99
C GLY A 7 3.97 -5.58 11.23
N LEU A 8 2.90 -4.78 11.19
CA LEU A 8 2.38 -4.11 12.38
C LEU A 8 1.81 -5.11 13.38
N THR A 9 2.07 -4.86 14.65
CA THR A 9 1.47 -5.58 15.77
C THR A 9 0.00 -5.19 15.96
N VAL A 10 -0.75 -6.00 16.72
CA VAL A 10 -2.17 -5.73 17.03
C VAL A 10 -2.34 -4.40 17.78
N GLU A 11 -1.38 -4.07 18.65
CA GLU A 11 -1.36 -2.81 19.40
C GLU A 11 -1.15 -1.60 18.48
N GLU A 12 -0.27 -1.71 17.48
CA GLU A 12 -0.04 -0.64 16.50
C GLU A 12 -1.23 -0.46 15.54
N LEU A 13 -1.92 -1.56 15.21
CA LEU A 13 -3.12 -1.55 14.38
C LEU A 13 -4.30 -0.87 15.07
N ASP A 14 -4.41 -1.06 16.38
CA ASP A 14 -5.34 -0.34 17.25
C ASP A 14 -6.80 -0.43 16.74
N PHE A 15 -7.27 -1.66 16.49
CA PHE A 15 -8.61 -1.92 15.97
C PHE A 15 -9.75 -1.40 16.85
N LYS A 16 -9.45 -1.12 18.13
CA LYS A 16 -10.39 -0.50 19.07
C LYS A 16 -10.79 0.90 18.64
N HIS A 17 -9.84 1.69 18.12
CA HIS A 17 -10.10 3.05 17.66
C HIS A 17 -10.23 3.14 16.13
N PHE A 18 -9.61 2.22 15.40
CA PHE A 18 -9.63 2.18 13.94
C PHE A 18 -10.30 0.91 13.43
N LEU A 19 -11.61 0.98 13.22
CA LEU A 19 -12.39 -0.14 12.69
C LEU A 19 -11.85 -0.58 11.32
N ALA A 20 -11.64 -1.88 11.17
CA ALA A 20 -11.24 -2.49 9.92
C ALA A 20 -12.42 -2.55 8.95
N LYS A 21 -12.19 -2.07 7.73
CA LYS A 21 -13.04 -2.23 6.57
C LYS A 21 -12.47 -3.36 5.72
N ASN A 22 -13.33 -4.05 4.99
CA ASN A 22 -12.93 -5.04 4.01
C ASN A 22 -13.66 -4.82 2.69
N GLY A 23 -13.12 -5.35 1.60
CA GLY A 23 -13.67 -5.18 0.27
C GLY A 23 -13.21 -6.27 -0.70
N TYR A 24 -14.10 -6.59 -1.65
CA TYR A 24 -13.83 -7.48 -2.77
C TYR A 24 -14.41 -6.86 -4.06
N PRO A 25 -13.71 -6.92 -5.21
CA PRO A 25 -12.39 -7.53 -5.43
C PRO A 25 -11.25 -6.80 -4.71
N GLY A 26 -10.09 -7.46 -4.61
CA GLY A 26 -8.89 -6.89 -3.98
C GLY A 26 -8.45 -5.60 -4.67
N ILE A 27 -8.07 -4.59 -3.89
CA ILE A 27 -7.64 -3.29 -4.43
C ILE A 27 -6.17 -3.41 -4.83
N PRO A 28 -5.81 -3.22 -6.12
CA PRO A 28 -4.42 -3.31 -6.56
C PRO A 28 -3.58 -2.13 -6.05
N VAL A 29 -2.46 -2.44 -5.40
CA VAL A 29 -1.56 -1.45 -4.78
C VAL A 29 -0.10 -1.75 -5.05
N LYS A 30 0.76 -0.76 -4.82
CA LYS A 30 2.17 -1.00 -4.47
C LYS A 30 2.37 -0.69 -3.00
N ALA A 31 3.13 -1.53 -2.29
CA ALA A 31 3.37 -1.36 -0.87
C ALA A 31 4.84 -1.56 -0.51
N TRP A 32 5.36 -0.71 0.37
CA TRP A 32 6.67 -0.92 0.98
C TRP A 32 6.55 -1.93 2.13
N ILE A 33 7.21 -3.07 1.98
CA ILE A 33 7.26 -4.13 2.98
C ILE A 33 8.63 -4.09 3.65
N ARG A 34 8.66 -4.06 4.99
CA ARG A 34 9.89 -4.19 5.76
C ARG A 34 10.22 -5.64 6.04
N PHE A 35 11.49 -5.97 5.88
CA PHE A 35 12.15 -7.19 6.33
C PHE A 35 13.26 -6.80 7.32
N PRO A 36 13.82 -7.75 8.09
CA PRO A 36 14.84 -7.43 9.09
C PRO A 36 16.05 -6.64 8.56
N ASN A 37 16.44 -6.87 7.30
CA ASN A 37 17.64 -6.28 6.71
C ASN A 37 17.37 -5.33 5.54
N CYS A 38 16.13 -5.21 5.07
CA CYS A 38 15.79 -4.43 3.87
C CYS A 38 14.32 -4.01 3.85
N ALA A 39 13.99 -3.07 2.96
CA ALA A 39 12.62 -2.75 2.60
C ALA A 39 12.44 -2.95 1.09
N GLU A 40 11.35 -3.58 0.68
CA GLU A 40 11.07 -3.91 -0.72
C GLU A 40 9.71 -3.34 -1.13
N LEU A 41 9.64 -2.78 -2.35
CA LEU A 41 8.39 -2.30 -2.94
C LEU A 41 7.73 -3.47 -3.70
N VAL A 42 6.61 -3.96 -3.20
CA VAL A 42 5.89 -5.10 -3.80
C VAL A 42 4.64 -4.64 -4.53
N HIS A 43 4.24 -5.39 -5.55
CA HIS A 43 2.94 -5.27 -6.19
C HIS A 43 2.01 -6.29 -5.54
N GLY A 44 0.88 -5.82 -5.01
CA GLY A 44 -0.03 -6.67 -4.26
C GLY A 44 -1.47 -6.15 -4.29
N GLU A 45 -2.28 -6.77 -3.45
CA GLU A 45 -3.70 -6.48 -3.33
C GLU A 45 -4.05 -6.25 -1.86
N VAL A 46 -4.95 -5.30 -1.62
CA VAL A 46 -5.50 -5.01 -0.29
C VAL A 46 -6.94 -5.46 -0.23
N PHE A 47 -7.26 -6.30 0.75
CA PHE A 47 -8.61 -6.79 1.01
C PHE A 47 -9.20 -6.22 2.29
N ALA A 48 -8.35 -5.80 3.24
CA ALA A 48 -8.76 -5.19 4.51
C ALA A 48 -7.89 -3.97 4.82
N TRP A 49 -8.50 -2.91 5.37
CA TRP A 49 -7.81 -1.69 5.75
C TRP A 49 -8.52 -0.97 6.88
N THR A 50 -7.76 -0.25 7.69
CA THR A 50 -8.24 0.73 8.65
C THR A 50 -7.93 2.14 8.12
N ALA A 51 -8.21 3.18 8.91
CA ALA A 51 -7.75 4.53 8.56
C ALA A 51 -6.21 4.64 8.59
N LYS A 52 -5.52 3.82 9.40
CA LYS A 52 -4.08 3.92 9.63
C LYS A 52 -3.26 2.82 8.95
N ALA A 53 -3.84 1.66 8.66
CA ALA A 53 -3.10 0.53 8.14
C ALA A 53 -3.88 -0.22 7.06
N ALA A 54 -3.19 -1.03 6.27
CA ALA A 54 -3.78 -1.92 5.27
C ALA A 54 -3.12 -3.31 5.29
N GLU A 55 -3.93 -4.34 5.12
CA GLU A 55 -3.48 -5.72 4.92
C GLU A 55 -3.12 -5.91 3.45
N VAL A 56 -1.83 -6.07 3.18
CA VAL A 56 -1.30 -6.29 1.83
C VAL A 56 -1.04 -7.77 1.65
N THR A 57 -1.59 -8.32 0.57
CA THR A 57 -1.33 -9.68 0.10
C THR A 57 -0.53 -9.60 -1.19
N TRP A 58 0.56 -10.35 -1.30
CA TRP A 58 1.38 -10.42 -2.52
C TRP A 58 1.95 -11.82 -2.71
N LYS A 59 2.42 -12.11 -3.92
CA LYS A 59 3.08 -13.38 -4.25
C LYS A 59 4.57 -13.15 -4.45
N ASP A 60 5.39 -14.00 -3.87
CA ASP A 60 6.83 -14.10 -4.13
C ASP A 60 7.14 -15.56 -4.48
N GLY A 61 7.27 -15.82 -5.79
CA GLY A 61 7.34 -17.18 -6.33
C GLY A 61 6.08 -18.01 -6.02
N PRO A 62 6.21 -19.23 -5.46
CA PRO A 62 5.07 -20.09 -5.11
C PRO A 62 4.40 -19.67 -3.79
N VAL A 63 4.96 -18.73 -3.04
CA VAL A 63 4.48 -18.36 -1.71
C VAL A 63 3.62 -17.11 -1.79
N THR A 64 2.45 -17.16 -1.16
CA THR A 64 1.62 -15.97 -0.93
C THR A 64 1.90 -15.44 0.47
N TYR A 65 2.32 -14.19 0.53
CA TYR A 65 2.58 -13.48 1.78
C TYR A 65 1.45 -12.51 2.07
N ARG A 66 1.26 -12.24 3.36
CA ARG A 66 0.27 -11.29 3.85
C ARG A 66 0.80 -10.59 5.09
N THR A 67 0.70 -9.28 5.12
CA THR A 67 1.11 -8.50 6.29
C THR A 67 0.38 -7.17 6.35
N TRP A 68 0.25 -6.64 7.56
CA TRP A 68 -0.26 -5.29 7.77
C TRP A 68 0.87 -4.27 7.73
N VAL A 69 0.65 -3.19 6.98
CA VAL A 69 1.56 -2.05 6.88
C VAL A 69 0.81 -0.75 7.12
N TRP A 70 1.52 0.31 7.49
CA TRP A 70 0.93 1.64 7.59
C TRP A 70 0.35 2.07 6.24
N SER A 71 -0.81 2.73 6.24
CA SER A 71 -1.47 3.21 5.02
C SER A 71 -0.58 4.14 4.19
N SER A 72 0.33 4.88 4.84
CA SER A 72 1.32 5.73 4.17
C SER A 72 2.38 4.96 3.39
N ALA A 73 2.57 3.67 3.67
CA ALA A 73 3.47 2.78 2.94
C ALA A 73 2.79 2.16 1.70
N VAL A 74 1.49 2.41 1.50
CA VAL A 74 0.69 1.84 0.42
C VAL A 74 0.28 2.93 -0.56
N THR A 75 0.48 2.68 -1.85
CA THR A 75 0.03 3.57 -2.92
C THR A 75 -0.91 2.82 -3.85
N ARG A 76 -2.11 3.38 -4.05
CA ARG A 76 -3.13 2.80 -4.95
C ARG A 76 -2.76 3.06 -6.41
N ARG A 77 -3.04 2.09 -7.29
CA ARG A 77 -2.75 2.24 -8.73
C ARG A 77 -3.40 3.46 -9.37
N GLU A 78 -4.63 3.79 -8.99
CA GLU A 78 -5.36 4.93 -9.57
C GLU A 78 -4.67 6.26 -9.26
N GLU A 79 -4.14 6.41 -8.04
CA GLU A 79 -3.34 7.57 -7.66
C GLU A 79 -2.02 7.65 -8.44
N MET A 80 -1.43 6.49 -8.81
CA MET A 80 -0.26 6.48 -9.70
C MET A 80 -0.61 6.92 -11.11
N MET A 81 -1.74 6.51 -11.68
CA MET A 81 -2.17 6.96 -13.01
C MET A 81 -2.44 8.48 -13.03
N ASN A 82 -3.10 9.02 -12.01
CA ASN A 82 -3.35 10.45 -11.92
C ASN A 82 -2.07 11.28 -11.73
N ARG A 83 -1.07 10.79 -10.99
CA ARG A 83 0.22 11.49 -10.84
C ARG A 83 1.04 11.54 -12.13
N ASN A 84 0.92 10.55 -13.01
CA ASN A 84 1.63 10.55 -14.30
C ASN A 84 0.94 11.41 -15.36
N LEU A 85 -0.33 11.78 -15.17
CA LEU A 85 -1.11 12.55 -16.15
C LEU A 85 -1.21 14.06 -15.82
N GLY A 86 -0.73 14.49 -14.65
CA GLY A 86 -0.91 15.85 -14.12
C GLY A 86 0.23 16.85 -14.39
N GLU A 87 1.32 16.45 -15.06
CA GLU A 87 2.46 17.34 -15.31
C GLU A 87 2.49 17.85 -16.76
N ARG A 88 1.41 18.51 -17.18
CA ARG A 88 1.49 19.58 -18.20
C ARG A 88 0.94 20.83 -17.54
N THR A 89 1.84 21.62 -17.00
CA THR A 89 1.56 22.99 -16.60
C THR A 89 0.98 23.74 -17.80
N ASP A 90 -0.29 24.11 -17.75
CA ASP A 90 -0.82 25.27 -18.48
C ASP A 90 -0.22 26.52 -17.84
N ARG A 91 1.07 26.73 -18.11
CA ARG A 91 1.76 28.01 -17.94
C ARG A 91 2.04 28.48 -19.36
N ASP A 92 1.68 29.73 -19.62
CA ASP A 92 1.66 30.41 -20.92
C ASP A 92 0.38 30.12 -21.72
N SER A 93 -0.63 30.98 -21.64
CA SER A 93 -0.58 32.21 -22.43
C SER A 93 -1.43 33.33 -21.80
N ASN A 94 -0.80 34.20 -21.00
CA ASN A 94 -1.23 35.58 -20.92
C ASN A 94 -0.38 36.40 -21.89
N SER A 95 -0.90 36.61 -23.08
CA SER A 95 -0.53 37.74 -23.94
C SER A 95 -1.61 37.88 -25.00
N LYS A 96 -2.57 38.77 -24.78
CA LYS A 96 -2.60 40.09 -25.41
C LYS A 96 -3.89 40.82 -25.06
#